data_AF-A0A497NDV7-F1
#
_entry.id   AF-A0A497NDV7-F1
#
_cell.length_a   1.000
_cell.length_b   1.000
_cell.length_c   1.000
_cell.angle_alpha   90.00
_cell.angle_beta   90.00
_cell.angle_gamma   90.00
#
_symmetry.space_group_name_H-M   'P 1'
#
loop_
_entity.id
_entity.type
_entity.pdbx_description
1 polymer ?
#
loop_
_entity_poly.entity_id
_entity_poly.type
_entity_poly.pdbx_seq_one_letter_code
_entity_poly.pdbx_strand_id
1 'polypeptide(L)'
;MNVPVGADPGKVALTKPLDVPFWKALRNEDGSFILVPWALTKLLDASEHTDVGALRRGYISITPIRLRVECNLSALEAFLARAGLVGA
;
A
#
# COMPACT_ATOMS: atom_id res chain seq x y z
N MET A 1 18.37 1.51 13.37
CA MET A 1 18.63 2.88 12.91
C MET A 1 19.80 2.97 11.95
N ASN A 2 19.95 2.12 10.92
CA ASN A 2 21.22 2.08 10.19
C ASN A 2 21.08 2.83 8.86
N VAL A 3 21.84 3.91 8.72
CA VAL A 3 22.01 4.69 7.49
C VAL A 3 23.44 4.42 6.98
N PRO A 4 23.67 4.25 5.66
CA PRO A 4 25.01 4.03 5.12
C PRO A 4 26.01 5.13 5.55
N VAL A 5 27.24 4.72 5.85
CA VAL A 5 28.33 5.66 6.13
C VAL A 5 28.58 6.51 4.90
N GLY A 6 28.63 7.85 5.07
CA GLY A 6 28.80 8.81 3.98
C GLY A 6 27.51 9.20 3.25
N ALA A 7 26.34 8.73 3.71
CA ALA A 7 25.07 9.24 3.21
C ALA A 7 24.92 10.75 3.47
N ASP A 8 24.42 11.48 2.47
CA ASP A 8 24.06 12.89 2.62
C ASP A 8 22.92 13.03 3.65
N PRO A 9 23.13 13.70 4.80
CA PRO A 9 22.08 13.90 5.80
C PRO A 9 20.87 14.66 5.25
N GLY A 10 21.06 15.54 4.25
CA GLY A 10 19.99 16.27 3.57
C GLY A 10 19.12 15.39 2.66
N LYS A 11 19.54 14.13 2.43
CA LYS A 11 18.83 13.12 1.64
C LYS A 11 18.30 11.97 2.48
N VAL A 12 18.19 12.13 3.81
CA VAL A 12 17.54 11.17 4.68
C VAL A 12 16.15 11.70 5.07
N ALA A 13 15.10 10.93 4.82
CA ALA A 13 13.73 11.33 5.12
C ALA A 13 13.02 10.31 6.00
N LEU A 14 12.38 10.78 7.08
CA LEU A 14 11.34 10.03 7.78
C LEU A 14 10.08 10.06 6.93
N THR A 15 9.55 8.88 6.62
CA THR A 15 8.41 8.71 5.72
C THR A 15 7.35 7.81 6.33
N LYS A 16 6.17 7.81 5.72
CA LYS A 16 5.14 6.79 5.95
C LYS A 16 5.09 5.80 4.78
N PRO A 17 4.53 4.58 4.97
CA PRO A 17 4.23 3.72 3.85
C PRO A 17 3.32 4.45 2.87
N LEU A 18 3.46 4.18 1.58
CA LEU A 18 2.46 4.60 0.63
C LEU A 18 1.09 4.00 1.02
N ASP A 19 0.08 4.86 1.18
CA ASP A 19 -1.26 4.48 1.64
C ASP A 19 -2.08 3.71 0.58
N VAL A 20 -1.44 3.26 -0.50
CA VAL A 20 -2.10 2.53 -1.60
C VAL A 20 -1.61 1.09 -1.58
N PRO A 21 -2.53 0.10 -1.60
CA PRO A 21 -2.15 -1.29 -1.57
C PRO A 21 -1.29 -1.66 -2.79
N PHE A 22 -0.23 -2.43 -2.54
CA PHE A 22 0.63 -2.92 -3.61
C PHE A 22 -0.15 -3.79 -4.60
N TRP A 23 -1.13 -4.56 -4.13
CA TRP A 23 -1.97 -5.41 -4.96
C TRP A 23 -3.33 -4.76 -5.20
N LYS A 24 -3.76 -4.75 -6.46
CA LYS A 24 -5.11 -4.35 -6.85
C LYS A 24 -5.82 -5.52 -7.51
N ALA A 25 -7.06 -5.78 -7.09
CA ALA A 25 -7.95 -6.68 -7.80
C ALA A 25 -8.55 -5.97 -9.01
N LEU A 26 -8.36 -6.54 -10.20
CA LEU A 26 -9.05 -6.13 -11.42
C LEU A 26 -10.08 -7.19 -11.78
N ARG A 27 -11.21 -6.75 -12.31
CA ARG A 27 -12.28 -7.63 -12.77
C ARG A 27 -12.18 -7.79 -14.29
N ASN A 28 -12.17 -9.03 -14.76
CA ASN A 28 -12.22 -9.38 -16.17
C ASN A 28 -13.66 -9.31 -16.70
N GLU A 29 -13.82 -9.33 -18.03
CA GLU A 29 -15.13 -9.33 -18.70
C GLU A 29 -15.96 -10.57 -18.35
N ASP A 30 -15.31 -11.72 -18.14
CA ASP A 30 -15.93 -12.98 -17.71
C ASP A 30 -16.35 -12.99 -16.22
N GLY A 31 -16.09 -11.90 -15.49
CA GLY A 31 -16.40 -11.76 -14.08
C GLY A 31 -15.36 -12.36 -13.13
N SER A 32 -14.29 -12.98 -13.64
CA SER A 32 -13.15 -13.42 -12.83
C SER A 32 -12.33 -12.23 -12.32
N PHE A 33 -11.51 -12.47 -11.29
CA PHE A 33 -10.62 -11.47 -10.73
C PHE A 33 -9.16 -11.86 -10.91
N ILE A 34 -8.33 -10.89 -11.26
CA ILE A 34 -6.87 -11.02 -11.25
C ILE A 34 -6.27 -10.04 -10.23
N LEU A 35 -5.22 -10.48 -9.54
CA LEU A 35 -4.41 -9.60 -8.70
C LEU A 35 -3.25 -9.09 -9.55
N VAL A 36 -3.14 -7.78 -9.70
CA VAL A 36 -2.00 -7.15 -10.37
C VAL A 36 -1.26 -6.24 -9.40
N PRO A 37 0.09 -6.20 -9.45
CA PRO A 37 0.84 -5.21 -8.72
C PRO A 37 0.57 -3.84 -9.35
N TRP A 38 0.28 -2.85 -8.51
CA TRP A 38 0.08 -1.47 -8.90
C TRP A 38 1.22 -0.88 -9.73
N ALA A 39 2.44 -1.41 -9.61
CA ALA A 39 3.60 -1.02 -10.43
C ALA A 39 3.40 -1.22 -11.94
N LEU A 40 2.45 -2.08 -12.34
CA LEU A 40 2.06 -2.31 -13.74
C LEU A 40 0.88 -1.42 -14.20
N THR A 41 0.34 -0.61 -13.30
CA THR A 41 -0.70 0.38 -13.58
C THR A 41 -0.09 1.77 -13.43
N LYS A 42 -0.50 2.75 -14.23
CA LYS A 42 0.07 4.11 -14.29
C LYS A 42 0.58 4.61 -12.92
N LEU A 43 1.81 5.13 -12.91
CA LEU A 43 2.50 5.70 -11.74
C LEU A 43 1.50 6.44 -10.84
N LEU A 44 1.32 5.99 -9.60
CA LEU A 44 0.55 6.78 -8.63
C LEU A 44 1.27 8.09 -8.36
N ASP A 45 0.48 9.14 -8.12
CA ASP A 45 0.90 10.37 -7.45
C ASP A 45 1.26 10.04 -6.00
N ALA A 46 2.44 9.43 -5.82
CA ALA A 46 3.00 9.18 -4.52
C ALA A 46 3.42 10.51 -3.92
N SER A 47 2.70 10.93 -2.86
CA SER A 47 3.04 12.13 -2.09
C SER A 47 4.51 12.09 -1.66
N GLU A 48 5.13 13.26 -1.60
CA GLU A 48 6.54 13.38 -1.28
C GLU A 48 6.94 12.84 0.11
N HIS A 49 5.97 12.71 1.03
CA HIS A 49 6.15 12.20 2.39
C HIS A 49 6.02 10.67 2.49
N THR A 50 5.74 9.98 1.37
CA THR A 50 5.70 8.51 1.31
C THR A 50 7.08 7.95 1.01
N ASP A 51 7.31 6.71 1.41
CA ASP A 51 8.51 5.94 1.08
C ASP A 51 8.81 5.93 -0.43
N VAL A 52 7.82 5.62 -1.26
CA VAL A 52 7.94 5.64 -2.72
C VAL A 52 8.23 7.05 -3.24
N GLY A 53 7.55 8.06 -2.70
CA GLY A 53 7.79 9.46 -3.06
C GLY A 53 9.24 9.88 -2.77
N ALA A 54 9.77 9.55 -1.60
CA ALA A 54 11.14 9.83 -1.20
C ALA A 54 12.16 9.13 -2.10
N LEU A 55 11.96 7.83 -2.39
CA LEU A 55 12.81 7.05 -3.29
C LEU A 55 12.89 7.68 -4.69
N ARG A 56 11.77 8.14 -5.25
CA ARG A 56 11.74 8.81 -6.56
C ARG A 56 12.56 10.10 -6.61
N ARG A 57 12.74 10.78 -5.47
CA ARG A 57 13.55 12.02 -5.36
C ARG A 57 15.01 11.74 -4.94
N GLY A 58 15.41 10.48 -4.89
CA GLY A 58 16.75 10.05 -4.51
C GLY A 58 17.06 10.18 -3.02
N TYR A 59 16.04 10.09 -2.17
CA TYR A 59 16.22 10.08 -0.71
C TYR A 59 16.36 8.65 -0.20
N ILE A 60 17.12 8.50 0.88
CA ILE A 60 17.05 7.35 1.78
C ILE A 60 15.77 7.49 2.60
N SER A 61 14.84 6.56 2.38
CA SER A 61 13.57 6.51 3.10
C SER A 61 13.70 5.69 4.39
N ILE A 62 13.31 6.30 5.49
CA ILE A 62 13.16 5.67 6.80
C ILE A 62 11.66 5.62 7.11
N THR A 63 11.07 4.43 7.09
CA THR A 63 9.64 4.24 7.35
C THR A 63 9.43 3.42 8.62
N PRO A 64 9.08 4.04 9.76
CA PRO A 64 8.66 3.30 10.95
C PRO A 64 7.36 2.53 10.66
N ILE A 65 7.40 1.20 10.78
CA ILE A 65 6.23 0.35 10.59
C ILE A 65 5.67 -0.03 11.95
N ARG A 66 4.37 0.21 12.14
CA ARG A 66 3.57 -0.37 13.23
C ARG A 66 2.58 -1.34 12.62
N LEU A 67 2.66 -2.61 13.02
CA LEU A 67 1.69 -3.61 12.61
C LEU A 67 0.50 -3.57 13.57
N ARG A 68 -0.70 -3.33 13.03
CA ARG A 68 -1.97 -3.52 13.73
C ARG A 68 -2.81 -4.45 12.88
N VAL A 69 -3.20 -5.60 13.44
CA VAL A 69 -4.04 -6.58 12.76
C VAL A 69 -5.49 -6.25 13.11
N GLU A 70 -6.20 -5.69 12.15
CA GLU A 70 -7.62 -5.37 12.26
C GLU A 70 -8.39 -6.12 11.18
N CYS A 71 -9.51 -6.74 11.56
CA CYS A 71 -10.44 -7.29 10.59
C CYS A 71 -11.36 -6.17 10.10
N ASN A 72 -11.46 -5.98 8.78
CA ASN A 72 -12.48 -5.11 8.23
C ASN A 72 -13.85 -5.81 8.33
N LEU A 73 -14.49 -5.66 9.49
CA LEU A 73 -15.75 -6.33 9.82
C LEU A 73 -16.84 -5.98 8.79
N SER A 74 -16.93 -4.73 8.35
CA SER A 74 -17.92 -4.32 7.34
C SER A 74 -17.72 -5.03 5.99
N ALA A 75 -16.47 -5.20 5.55
CA ALA A 75 -16.18 -5.96 4.33
C ALA A 75 -16.49 -7.46 4.49
N LEU A 76 -16.20 -8.03 5.67
CA LEU A 76 -16.53 -9.41 5.99
C LEU A 76 -18.04 -9.63 6.04
N GLU A 77 -18.79 -8.75 6.70
CA GLU A 77 -20.25 -8.77 6.75
C GLU A 77 -20.86 -8.66 5.36
N ALA A 78 -20.40 -7.73 4.53
CA ALA A 78 -20.87 -7.59 3.15
C ALA A 78 -20.59 -8.84 2.31
N PHE A 79 -19.43 -9.48 2.51
CA PHE A 79 -19.09 -10.74 1.85
C PHE A 79 -20.01 -11.89 2.29
N LEU A 80 -20.21 -12.05 3.60
CA LEU A 80 -21.05 -13.11 4.16
C LEU A 80 -22.53 -12.90 3.80
N ALA A 81 -23.01 -11.65 3.76
CA ALA A 81 -24.37 -11.33 3.33
C ALA A 81 -24.62 -11.69 1.87
N ARG A 82 -23.65 -11.40 0.98
CA ARG A 82 -23.72 -11.82 -0.44
C ARG A 82 -23.73 -13.33 -0.61
N ALA A 83 -23.13 -14.07 0.32
CA ALA A 83 -23.15 -15.53 0.35
C ALA A 83 -24.41 -16.11 1.01
N GLY A 84 -25.31 -15.26 1.54
CA GLY A 84 -26.52 -15.70 2.26
C GLY A 84 -26.24 -16.29 3.64
N LEU A 85 -25.07 -16.02 4.22
CA LEU A 85 -24.63 -16.59 5.50
C LEU A 85 -24.94 -15.71 6.71
N VAL A 86 -25.26 -14.43 6.49
CA VAL A 86 -25.71 -13.47 7.52
C VAL A 86 -26.69 -12.48 6.90
N GLY A 87 -27.60 -11.94 7.73
CA GLY A 87 -28.66 -11.03 7.31
C GLY A 87 -29.98 -11.74 7.00
N ALA A 88 -30.85 -11.83 8.01
CA ALA A 88 -32.29 -11.92 7.88
C ALA A 88 -32.89 -10.58 8.36
#